data_AF-A0A956VQ78-F1
#
_entry.id   AF-A0A956VQ78-F1
#
_cell.length_a   1.000
_cell.length_b   1.000
_cell.length_c   1.000
_cell.angle_alpha   90.00
_cell.angle_beta   90.00
_cell.angle_gamma   90.00
#
_symmetry.space_group_name_H-M   'P 1'
#
loop_
_entity.id
_entity.type
_entity.pdbx_description
1 polymer ?
#
loop_
_entity_poly.entity_id
_entity_poly.type
_entity_poly.pdbx_seq_one_letter_code
_entity_poly.pdbx_strand_id
1 'polypeptide(L)'
;MAQPRRRATPTKRDLLRADLRRSTPEELSHALQMLLDQSRLSRDERLHALASALVVEALAPYWVGDRTPNQAHDALCADDEELARVIEALAPMLLGHIEVREEARDAVATIEAMLGF
;
A
#
# COMPACT_ATOMS: atom_id res chain seq x y z
N MET A 1 5.41 17.02 43.00
CA MET A 1 5.97 16.13 41.95
C MET A 1 4.91 15.97 40.86
N ALA A 2 5.12 16.57 39.69
CA ALA A 2 4.16 16.50 38.59
C ALA A 2 4.31 15.13 37.89
N GLN A 3 3.22 14.38 37.85
CA GLN A 3 3.14 13.08 37.17
C GLN A 3 3.29 13.29 35.65
N PRO A 4 4.19 12.56 34.96
CA PRO A 4 4.31 12.69 33.51
C PRO A 4 3.01 12.20 32.87
N ARG A 5 2.29 13.10 32.20
CA ARG A 5 1.13 12.75 31.37
C ARG A 5 1.59 11.71 30.34
N ARG A 6 1.18 10.45 30.52
CA ARG A 6 1.27 9.43 29.46
C ARG A 6 0.60 10.01 28.22
N ARG A 7 1.39 10.40 27.21
CA ARG A 7 0.85 10.72 25.88
C ARG A 7 0.17 9.44 25.39
N ALA A 8 -1.15 9.44 25.36
CA ALA A 8 -1.91 8.35 24.79
C ALA A 8 -1.48 8.23 23.32
N THR A 9 -1.03 7.04 22.92
CA THR A 9 -0.68 6.76 21.52
C THR A 9 -1.97 6.89 20.71
N PRO A 10 -2.02 7.77 19.69
CA PRO A 10 -3.22 7.97 18.90
C PRO A 10 -3.61 6.66 18.21
N THR A 11 -4.90 6.34 18.24
CA THR A 11 -5.41 5.11 17.62
C THR A 11 -5.48 5.26 16.10
N LYS A 12 -5.52 4.14 15.35
CA LYS A 12 -5.71 4.18 13.88
C LYS A 12 -6.91 5.03 13.46
N ARG A 13 -8.00 5.02 14.23
CA ARG A 13 -9.19 5.83 13.96
C ARG A 13 -8.96 7.33 14.17
N ASP A 14 -8.10 7.70 15.11
CA ASP A 14 -7.75 9.10 15.36
C ASP A 14 -6.84 9.63 14.24
N LEU A 15 -5.94 8.79 13.73
CA LEU A 15 -5.05 9.11 12.60
C LEU A 15 -5.80 9.23 11.27
N LEU A 16 -6.80 8.37 11.02
CA LEU A 16 -7.66 8.46 9.83
C LEU A 16 -8.61 9.67 9.85
N ARG A 17 -8.86 10.25 11.03
CA ARG A 17 -9.65 11.47 11.21
C ARG A 17 -8.81 12.74 11.19
N ALA A 18 -7.49 12.62 11.29
CA ALA A 18 -6.60 13.75 11.05
C ALA A 18 -6.78 14.20 9.60
N ASP A 19 -6.83 15.51 9.35
CA ASP A 19 -7.00 16.07 8.03
C ASP A 19 -5.69 15.93 7.23
N LEU A 20 -5.42 14.72 6.75
CA LEU A 20 -4.20 14.34 6.02
C LEU A 20 -3.98 15.18 4.76
N ARG A 21 -5.02 15.88 4.27
CA ARG A 21 -4.94 16.78 3.11
C ARG A 21 -4.23 18.10 3.40
N ARG A 22 -4.05 18.46 4.68
CA ARG A 22 -3.38 19.70 5.11
C ARG A 22 -2.07 19.45 5.88
N SER A 23 -1.66 18.20 6.01
CA SER A 23 -0.44 17.81 6.72
C SER A 23 0.81 18.08 5.88
N THR A 24 1.94 18.33 6.55
CA THR A 24 3.24 18.36 5.86
C THR A 24 3.66 16.94 5.47
N PRO A 25 4.59 16.77 4.51
CA PRO A 25 5.12 15.46 4.14
C PRO A 25 5.68 14.66 5.34
N GLU A 26 6.32 15.35 6.28
CA GLU A 26 6.89 14.75 7.50
C GLU A 26 5.80 14.26 8.45
N GLU A 27 4.73 15.04 8.63
CA GLU A 27 3.58 14.67 9.45
C GLU A 27 2.84 13.47 8.85
N LEU A 28 2.67 13.47 7.52
CA LEU A 28 2.06 12.37 6.79
C LEU A 28 2.92 11.09 6.89
N SER A 29 4.23 11.21 6.71
CA SER A 29 5.18 10.11 6.86
C SER A 29 5.12 9.51 8.27
N HIS A 30 5.10 10.36 9.30
CA HIS A 30 4.99 9.92 10.69
C HIS A 30 3.64 9.23 10.98
N ALA A 31 2.54 9.77 10.45
CA ALA A 31 1.22 9.15 10.59
C ALA A 31 1.14 7.78 9.90
N LEU A 32 1.67 7.67 8.67
CA LEU A 32 1.75 6.40 7.95
C LEU A 32 2.63 5.39 8.69
N GLN A 33 3.78 5.81 9.20
CA GLN A 33 4.66 4.95 9.99
C GLN A 33 3.93 4.40 11.23
N MET A 34 3.23 5.25 11.98
CA MET A 34 2.45 4.79 13.13
C MET A 34 1.30 3.83 12.73
N LEU A 35 0.62 4.08 11.60
CA LEU A 35 -0.42 3.18 11.12
C LEU A 35 0.12 1.80 10.75
N LEU A 36 1.27 1.76 10.07
CA LEU A 36 1.94 0.54 9.66
C LEU A 36 2.53 -0.19 10.87
N ASP A 37 3.11 0.50 11.84
CA ASP A 37 3.63 -0.11 13.07
C ASP A 37 2.54 -0.71 13.96
N GLN A 38 1.35 -0.11 13.96
CA GLN A 38 0.17 -0.68 14.61
C GLN A 38 -0.50 -1.78 13.77
N SER A 39 -0.01 -2.08 12.57
CA SER A 39 -0.51 -3.19 11.75
C SER A 39 0.25 -4.48 12.09
N ARG A 40 -0.42 -5.63 11.93
CA ARG A 40 0.23 -6.95 12.06
C ARG A 40 0.92 -7.37 10.76
N LEU A 41 1.16 -6.44 9.84
CA LEU A 41 1.78 -6.70 8.55
C LEU A 41 3.28 -6.87 8.73
N SER A 42 3.82 -7.90 8.07
CA SER A 42 5.25 -8.09 7.86
C SER A 42 5.84 -6.94 7.03
N ARG A 43 7.17 -6.85 7.00
CA ARG A 43 7.86 -5.81 6.22
C ARG A 43 7.47 -5.85 4.74
N ASP A 44 7.39 -7.02 4.16
CA ASP A 44 7.10 -7.20 2.73
C ASP A 44 5.65 -6.83 2.43
N GLU A 45 4.70 -7.20 3.29
CA GLU A 45 3.30 -6.79 3.15
C GLU A 45 3.13 -5.27 3.29
N ARG A 46 3.91 -4.62 4.17
CA ARG A 46 3.91 -3.15 4.30
C ARG A 46 4.44 -2.48 3.02
N LEU A 47 5.54 -2.98 2.47
CA LEU A 47 6.11 -2.46 1.21
C LEU A 47 5.15 -2.66 0.04
N HIS A 48 4.53 -3.84 -0.05
CA HIS A 48 3.53 -4.14 -1.07
C HIS A 48 2.34 -3.18 -0.95
N ALA A 49 1.76 -3.02 0.24
CA ALA A 49 0.63 -2.11 0.46
C ALA A 49 0.96 -0.65 0.08
N LEU A 50 2.15 -0.17 0.46
CA LEU A 50 2.60 1.19 0.10
C LEU A 50 2.79 1.34 -1.41
N ALA A 51 3.41 0.37 -2.07
CA ALA A 51 3.62 0.41 -3.51
C ALA A 51 2.31 0.31 -4.29
N SER A 52 1.39 -0.56 -3.88
CA SER A 52 0.06 -0.65 -4.49
C SER A 52 -0.70 0.68 -4.35
N ALA A 53 -0.67 1.30 -3.17
CA ALA A 53 -1.31 2.59 -2.95
C ALA A 53 -0.70 3.68 -3.84
N LEU A 54 0.63 3.71 -3.97
CA LEU A 54 1.32 4.66 -4.84
C LEU A 54 0.92 4.49 -6.31
N VAL A 55 0.89 3.26 -6.82
CA VAL A 55 0.50 2.97 -8.21
C VAL A 55 -0.94 3.40 -8.47
N VAL A 56 -1.86 3.07 -7.55
CA VAL A 56 -3.27 3.46 -7.68
C VAL A 56 -3.41 4.97 -7.72
N GLU A 57 -2.76 5.69 -6.81
CA GLU A 57 -2.89 7.16 -6.77
C GLU A 57 -2.21 7.85 -7.95
N ALA A 58 -1.07 7.34 -8.42
CA ALA A 58 -0.41 7.90 -9.59
C ALA A 58 -1.22 7.67 -10.88
N LEU A 59 -1.95 6.55 -11.00
CA LEU A 59 -2.82 6.26 -12.15
C LEU A 59 -4.21 6.89 -12.03
N ALA A 60 -4.67 7.24 -10.82
CA ALA A 60 -6.02 7.75 -10.59
C ALA A 60 -6.43 8.93 -11.49
N PRO A 61 -5.57 9.93 -11.78
CA PRO A 61 -5.91 11.02 -12.70
C PRO A 61 -6.14 10.55 -14.15
N TYR A 62 -5.50 9.45 -14.55
CA TYR A 62 -5.51 8.92 -15.91
C TYR A 62 -6.53 7.80 -16.11
N TRP A 63 -7.03 7.23 -15.01
CA TRP A 63 -8.01 6.14 -14.98
C TRP A 63 -9.45 6.68 -14.87
N VAL A 64 -9.84 7.49 -15.86
CA VAL A 64 -11.18 8.09 -15.92
C VAL A 64 -12.01 7.44 -17.03
N GLY A 65 -13.29 7.18 -16.75
CA GLY A 65 -14.25 6.60 -17.71
C GLY A 65 -13.97 5.14 -17.99
N ASP A 66 -14.05 4.75 -19.27
CA ASP A 66 -13.90 3.35 -19.71
C ASP A 66 -12.44 2.95 -20.01
N ARG A 67 -11.47 3.73 -19.51
CA ARG A 67 -10.05 3.43 -19.74
C ARG A 67 -9.63 2.15 -19.01
N THR A 68 -8.89 1.31 -19.72
CA THR A 68 -8.23 0.15 -19.13
C THR A 68 -7.00 0.60 -18.33
N PRO A 69 -6.48 -0.25 -17.42
CA PRO A 69 -5.27 0.06 -16.67
C PRO A 69 -4.07 0.41 -17.58
N ASN A 70 -3.91 -0.32 -18.69
CA ASN A 70 -2.84 -0.06 -19.65
C ASN A 70 -3.01 1.31 -20.33
N GLN A 71 -4.25 1.69 -20.69
CA GLN A 71 -4.51 3.00 -21.28
C GLN A 71 -4.28 4.15 -20.30
N ALA A 72 -4.53 3.93 -19.00
CA ALA A 72 -4.20 4.90 -17.96
C ALA A 72 -2.67 5.02 -17.79
N HIS A 73 -1.95 3.90 -17.85
CA HIS A 73 -0.48 3.88 -17.80
C HIS A 73 0.16 4.56 -19.01
N ASP A 74 -0.33 4.28 -20.22
CA ASP A 74 0.15 4.94 -21.45
C ASP A 74 -0.07 6.46 -21.39
N ALA A 75 -1.21 6.89 -20.84
CA ALA A 75 -1.49 8.30 -20.63
C ALA A 75 -0.58 8.95 -19.58
N LEU A 76 -0.26 8.24 -18.48
CA LEU A 76 0.74 8.69 -17.51
C LEU A 76 2.12 8.81 -18.16
N CYS A 77 2.54 7.82 -18.95
CA CYS A 77 3.84 7.82 -19.63
C CYS A 77 3.99 9.02 -20.58
N ALA A 78 2.90 9.45 -21.21
CA ALA A 78 2.87 10.62 -22.07
C ALA A 78 2.94 11.96 -21.31
N ASP A 79 2.48 12.02 -20.05
CA ASP A 79 2.46 13.25 -19.23
C ASP A 79 3.70 13.37 -18.34
N ASP A 80 4.11 12.27 -17.69
CA ASP A 80 5.22 12.18 -16.76
C ASP A 80 5.96 10.83 -16.89
N GLU A 81 6.95 10.79 -17.79
CA GLU A 81 7.80 9.62 -18.05
C GLU A 81 8.63 9.22 -16.82
N GLU A 82 8.98 10.15 -15.94
CA GLU A 82 9.75 9.84 -14.74
C GLU A 82 8.90 9.04 -13.75
N LEU A 83 7.68 9.51 -13.47
CA LEU A 83 6.74 8.81 -12.61
C LEU A 83 6.32 7.46 -13.19
N ALA A 84 6.10 7.38 -14.51
CA ALA A 84 5.79 6.12 -15.20
C ALA A 84 6.90 5.08 -14.99
N ARG A 85 8.17 5.47 -15.12
CA ARG A 85 9.32 4.57 -14.88
C ARG A 85 9.41 4.10 -13.44
N VAL A 86 9.07 4.96 -12.48
CA VAL A 86 9.00 4.56 -11.05
C VAL A 86 7.91 3.50 -10.85
N ILE A 87 6.72 3.68 -11.43
CA ILE A 87 5.64 2.70 -11.35
C ILE A 87 6.04 1.36 -11.98
N GLU A 88 6.66 1.39 -13.17
CA GLU A 88 7.14 0.20 -13.85
C GLU A 88 8.19 -0.55 -13.02
N ALA A 89 9.09 0.17 -12.35
CA ALA A 89 10.09 -0.42 -11.46
C ALA A 89 9.46 -1.09 -10.22
N LEU A 90 8.25 -0.68 -9.81
CA LEU A 90 7.52 -1.31 -8.70
C LEU A 90 6.74 -2.56 -9.12
N ALA A 91 6.45 -2.73 -10.42
CA ALA A 91 5.64 -3.84 -10.92
C ALA A 91 6.21 -5.23 -10.57
N PRO A 92 7.52 -5.53 -10.68
CA PRO A 92 8.07 -6.82 -10.29
C PRO A 92 7.87 -7.15 -8.80
N MET A 93 7.95 -6.15 -7.92
CA MET A 93 7.72 -6.33 -6.49
C MET A 93 6.25 -6.64 -6.18
N LEU A 94 5.32 -6.04 -6.93
CA LEU A 94 3.90 -6.32 -6.79
C LEU A 94 3.53 -7.70 -7.36
N LEU A 95 4.07 -8.06 -8.52
CA LEU A 95 3.84 -9.35 -9.17
C LEU A 95 4.41 -10.52 -8.39
N GLY A 96 5.67 -10.43 -7.95
CA GLY A 96 6.30 -11.52 -7.19
C GLY A 96 5.57 -11.84 -5.88
N HIS A 97 4.89 -10.87 -5.27
CA HIS A 97 4.11 -11.11 -4.06
C HIS A 97 2.74 -11.74 -4.35
N ILE A 98 2.14 -11.45 -5.51
CA ILE A 98 0.92 -12.12 -5.98
C ILE A 98 1.22 -13.58 -6.31
N GLU A 99 2.31 -13.84 -7.04
CA GLU A 99 2.76 -15.20 -7.38
C GLU A 99 3.01 -16.03 -6.12
N VAL A 100 3.78 -15.50 -5.16
CA VAL A 100 4.03 -16.19 -3.87
C VAL A 100 2.74 -16.42 -3.08
N ARG A 101 1.76 -15.50 -3.15
CA ARG A 101 0.49 -15.63 -2.42
C ARG A 101 -0.42 -16.68 -3.06
N GLU A 102 -0.46 -16.76 -4.38
CA GLU A 102 -1.18 -17.81 -5.11
C GLU A 102 -0.50 -19.18 -4.88
N GLU A 103 0.83 -19.26 -4.93
CA GLU A 103 1.57 -20.49 -4.58
C GLU A 103 1.30 -20.94 -3.13
N ALA A 104 1.32 -20.02 -2.18
CA ALA A 104 1.01 -20.32 -0.78
C ALA A 104 -0.45 -20.79 -0.62
N ARG A 105 -1.38 -20.21 -1.38
CA ARG A 105 -2.79 -20.61 -1.39
C ARG A 105 -2.96 -22.03 -1.95
N ASP A 106 -2.29 -22.34 -3.05
CA ASP A 106 -2.31 -23.67 -3.67
C ASP A 106 -1.67 -24.73 -2.77
N ALA A 107 -0.58 -24.37 -2.08
CA ALA A 107 0.06 -25.24 -1.09
C ALA A 107 -0.87 -25.52 0.10
N VAL A 108 -1.57 -24.52 0.62
CA VAL A 108 -2.57 -24.69 1.69
C VAL A 108 -3.72 -25.57 1.23
N ALA A 109 -4.29 -25.33 0.05
CA ALA A 109 -5.36 -26.16 -0.51
C ALA A 109 -4.93 -27.62 -0.70
N THR A 110 -3.66 -27.84 -1.07
CA THR A 110 -3.08 -29.18 -1.18
C THR A 110 -3.00 -29.86 0.20
N ILE A 111 -2.56 -29.13 1.23
CA ILE A 111 -2.49 -29.65 2.61
C ILE A 111 -3.89 -29.97 3.15
N GLU A 112 -4.87 -29.09 2.92
CA GLU A 112 -6.27 -29.32 3.30
C GLU A 112 -6.83 -30.59 2.64
N ALA A 113 -6.57 -30.77 1.34
CA ALA A 113 -6.95 -31.98 0.61
C ALA A 113 -6.27 -33.26 1.15
N MET A 114 -5.01 -33.18 1.58
CA MET A 114 -4.31 -34.31 2.21
C MET A 114 -4.84 -34.64 3.62
N LEU A 115 -5.35 -33.64 4.33
CA LEU A 115 -5.91 -33.79 5.68
C LEU A 115 -7.41 -34.12 5.69
N GLY A 116 -8.08 -34.07 4.53
CA GLY A 116 -9.50 -34.42 4.36
C GLY A 116 -10.47 -33.37 4.88
N PHE A 117 -10.07 -32.09 4.87
CA PHE A 117 -10.94 -30.94 5.12
C PHE A 117 -11.56 -30.39 3.84
#